data_AF-A0A2N6T1X4-F1
#
_entry.id   AF-A0A2N6T1X4-F1
#
_cell.length_a   1.000
_cell.length_b   1.000
_cell.length_c   1.000
_cell.angle_alpha   90.00
_cell.angle_beta   90.00
_cell.angle_gamma   90.00
#
_symmetry.space_group_name_H-M   'P 1'
#
loop_
_entity.id
_entity.type
_entity.pdbx_description
1 polymer ?
#
loop_
_entity_poly.entity_id
_entity_poly.type
_entity_poly.pdbx_seq_one_letter_code
_entity_poly.pdbx_strand_id
1 'polypeptide(L)'
;MAEEIAGIKIPDCKLAKEATELVREAASDSIYDHSRRVYVFGALRGEQDKLDFGPELLYVGAMFHDLGLTEKYRRDCQRADITAAHPRPDCKNQILQAFTDGIKHRPETTFGNVKADVLEHFVRGFERDAFVEIIRANDWAE
;
A
#
# COMPACT_ATOMS: atom_id res chain seq x y z
N MET A 1 -2.28 10.13 -26.06
CA MET A 1 -2.33 11.10 -24.95
C MET A 1 -1.94 10.36 -23.69
N ALA A 2 -1.31 11.03 -22.72
CA ALA A 2 -1.03 10.42 -21.42
C ALA A 2 -2.34 9.98 -20.76
N GLU A 3 -2.33 8.80 -20.15
CA GLU A 3 -3.48 8.26 -19.41
C GLU A 3 -3.74 9.12 -18.16
N GLU A 4 -5.02 9.32 -17.81
CA GLU A 4 -5.42 10.07 -16.62
C GLU A 4 -6.51 9.30 -15.86
N ILE A 5 -6.36 9.17 -14.55
CA ILE A 5 -7.29 8.45 -13.67
C ILE A 5 -7.62 9.35 -12.48
N ALA A 6 -8.91 9.67 -12.31
CA ALA A 6 -9.39 10.53 -11.22
C ALA A 6 -8.64 11.87 -11.10
N GLY A 7 -8.26 12.49 -12.22
CA GLY A 7 -7.49 13.74 -12.25
C GLY A 7 -5.97 13.56 -12.15
N ILE A 8 -5.48 12.35 -11.84
CA ILE A 8 -4.05 12.05 -11.75
C ILE A 8 -3.53 11.57 -13.09
N LYS A 9 -2.56 12.31 -13.64
CA LYS A 9 -1.84 11.91 -14.86
C LYS A 9 -0.87 10.77 -14.56
N ILE A 10 -0.90 9.75 -15.39
CA ILE A 10 0.09 8.67 -15.36
C ILE A 10 1.33 9.13 -16.13
N PRO A 11 2.54 9.11 -15.55
CA PRO A 11 3.76 9.53 -16.23
C PRO A 11 4.01 8.66 -17.46
N ASP A 12 4.30 9.30 -18.60
CA ASP A 12 4.54 8.64 -19.89
C ASP A 12 5.99 8.80 -20.40
N CYS A 13 6.87 9.29 -19.53
CA CYS A 13 8.29 9.40 -19.77
C CYS A 13 8.93 8.01 -19.98
N LYS A 14 10.15 8.00 -20.52
CA LYS A 14 10.90 6.76 -20.78
C LYS A 14 11.08 5.93 -19.50
N LEU A 15 11.45 6.57 -18.39
CA LEU A 15 11.69 5.88 -17.13
C LEU A 15 10.44 5.17 -16.60
N ALA A 16 9.28 5.84 -16.64
CA ALA A 16 8.02 5.25 -16.21
C ALA A 16 7.64 4.04 -17.06
N LYS A 17 7.74 4.15 -18.39
CA LYS A 17 7.47 3.03 -19.31
C LYS A 17 8.38 1.83 -19.05
N GLU A 18 9.68 2.05 -18.88
CA GLU A 18 10.62 0.96 -18.58
C GLU A 18 10.34 0.31 -17.22
N ALA A 19 9.97 1.09 -16.20
CA ALA A 19 9.54 0.55 -14.92
C ALA A 19 8.25 -0.28 -15.01
N THR A 20 7.25 0.21 -15.78
CA THR A 20 6.00 -0.51 -16.05
C THR A 20 6.27 -1.85 -16.72
N GLU A 21 7.06 -1.89 -17.79
CA GLU A 21 7.38 -3.13 -18.50
C GLU A 21 8.12 -4.12 -17.60
N LEU A 22 9.10 -3.66 -16.83
CA LEU A 22 9.83 -4.53 -15.90
C LEU A 22 8.89 -5.18 -14.87
N VAL A 23 7.95 -4.41 -14.31
CA VAL A 23 6.97 -4.95 -13.35
C VAL A 23 6.01 -5.91 -14.04
N ARG A 24 5.54 -5.60 -15.25
CA ARG A 24 4.68 -6.49 -16.03
C ARG A 24 5.33 -7.82 -16.37
N GLU A 25 6.64 -7.83 -16.62
CA GLU A 25 7.39 -9.06 -16.86
C GLU A 25 7.62 -9.89 -15.59
N ALA A 26 7.73 -9.24 -14.44
CA ALA A 26 8.20 -9.90 -13.22
C ALA A 26 7.09 -10.24 -12.21
N ALA A 27 5.97 -9.52 -12.26
CA ALA A 27 4.91 -9.59 -11.27
C ALA A 27 3.59 -10.10 -11.90
N SER A 28 2.67 -10.58 -11.06
CA SER A 28 1.33 -10.91 -11.50
C SER A 28 0.52 -9.63 -11.77
N ASP A 29 -0.57 -9.75 -12.55
CA ASP A 29 -1.49 -8.63 -12.79
C ASP A 29 -1.99 -8.01 -11.48
N SER A 30 -2.22 -8.82 -10.44
CA SER A 30 -2.65 -8.33 -9.12
C SER A 30 -1.63 -7.38 -8.48
N ILE A 31 -0.34 -7.72 -8.51
CA ILE A 31 0.73 -6.86 -7.97
C ILE A 31 0.89 -5.61 -8.83
N TYR A 32 0.85 -5.77 -10.17
CA TYR A 32 0.94 -4.64 -11.09
C TYR A 32 -0.22 -3.64 -10.89
N ASP A 33 -1.46 -4.12 -10.85
CA ASP A 33 -2.65 -3.30 -10.64
C ASP A 33 -2.67 -2.68 -9.25
N HIS A 34 -2.19 -3.40 -8.23
CA HIS A 34 -1.97 -2.86 -6.89
C HIS A 34 -0.98 -1.70 -6.90
N SER A 35 0.21 -1.88 -7.50
CA SER A 35 1.21 -0.81 -7.63
C SER A 35 0.66 0.41 -8.37
N ARG A 36 -0.20 0.22 -9.38
CA ARG A 36 -0.88 1.33 -10.07
C ARG A 36 -1.84 2.07 -9.15
N ARG A 37 -2.66 1.35 -8.38
CA ARG A 37 -3.53 1.97 -7.37
C ARG A 37 -2.74 2.71 -6.31
N VAL A 38 -1.61 2.17 -5.87
CA VAL A 38 -0.70 2.83 -4.90
C VAL A 38 -0.22 4.18 -5.45
N TYR A 39 0.17 4.26 -6.73
CA TYR A 39 0.54 5.54 -7.34
C TYR A 39 -0.63 6.53 -7.33
N VAL A 40 -1.80 6.12 -7.84
CA VAL A 40 -2.96 7.02 -7.97
C VAL A 40 -3.43 7.51 -6.60
N PHE A 41 -3.55 6.62 -5.61
CA PHE A 41 -3.94 7.01 -4.25
C PHE A 41 -2.86 7.85 -3.56
N GLY A 42 -1.58 7.54 -3.76
CA GLY A 42 -0.46 8.33 -3.24
C GLY A 42 -0.45 9.75 -3.81
N ALA A 43 -0.65 9.89 -5.12
CA ALA A 43 -0.72 11.18 -5.79
C ALA A 43 -1.94 12.00 -5.35
N LEU A 44 -3.14 11.40 -5.31
CA LEU A 44 -4.35 12.05 -4.79
C LEU A 44 -4.15 12.55 -3.36
N ARG A 45 -3.53 11.72 -2.51
CA ARG A 45 -3.24 12.10 -1.13
C ARG A 45 -2.22 13.23 -1.05
N GLY A 46 -1.16 13.16 -1.86
CA GLY A 46 -0.15 14.20 -1.97
C GLY A 46 -0.73 15.55 -2.40
N GLU A 47 -1.61 15.55 -3.40
CA GLU A 47 -2.33 16.76 -3.84
C GLU A 47 -3.25 17.31 -2.74
N GLN A 48 -4.02 16.44 -2.06
CA GLN A 48 -4.90 16.82 -0.96
C GLN A 48 -4.11 17.47 0.20
N ASP A 49 -2.96 16.90 0.55
CA ASP A 49 -2.10 17.37 1.63
C ASP A 49 -1.12 18.48 1.16
N LYS A 50 -1.20 18.91 -0.11
CA LYS A 50 -0.36 19.94 -0.74
C LYS A 50 1.14 19.65 -0.64
N LEU A 51 1.53 18.39 -0.79
CA LEU A 51 2.91 17.95 -0.82
C LEU A 51 3.54 18.21 -2.19
N ASP A 52 4.78 18.66 -2.22
CA ASP A 52 5.58 18.71 -3.44
C ASP A 52 6.22 17.33 -3.67
N PHE A 53 5.90 16.70 -4.81
CA PHE A 53 6.46 15.40 -5.19
C PHE A 53 6.66 15.33 -6.71
N GLY A 54 7.72 14.66 -7.12
CA GLY A 54 7.96 14.35 -8.53
C GLY A 54 7.06 13.20 -8.99
N PRO A 55 6.11 13.40 -9.93
CA PRO A 55 5.18 12.34 -10.35
C PRO A 55 5.90 11.11 -10.93
N GLU A 56 7.00 11.32 -11.66
CA GLU A 56 7.83 10.24 -12.22
C GLU A 56 8.47 9.39 -11.11
N LEU A 57 9.10 10.04 -10.11
CA LEU A 57 9.75 9.32 -9.02
C LEU A 57 8.75 8.59 -8.13
N LEU A 58 7.59 9.22 -7.85
CA LEU A 58 6.51 8.58 -7.11
C LEU A 58 5.98 7.36 -7.87
N TYR A 59 5.80 7.46 -9.19
CA TYR A 59 5.34 6.36 -10.03
C TYR A 59 6.33 5.19 -10.01
N VAL A 60 7.62 5.45 -10.22
CA VAL A 60 8.67 4.41 -10.18
C VAL A 60 8.74 3.76 -8.80
N GLY A 61 8.68 4.56 -7.72
CA GLY A 61 8.63 4.06 -6.36
C GLY A 61 7.43 3.13 -6.12
N ALA A 62 6.24 3.54 -6.57
CA ALA A 62 5.03 2.72 -6.47
C ALA A 62 5.15 1.43 -7.30
N MET A 63 5.72 1.48 -8.51
CA MET A 63 5.93 0.31 -9.35
C MET A 63 6.84 -0.73 -8.67
N PHE A 64 7.93 -0.31 -8.02
CA PHE A 64 8.95 -1.22 -7.51
C PHE A 64 8.77 -1.67 -6.06
N HIS A 65 7.85 -1.07 -5.28
CA HIS A 65 7.77 -1.33 -3.84
C HIS A 65 7.54 -2.81 -3.46
N ASP A 66 6.81 -3.55 -4.28
CA ASP A 66 6.50 -4.97 -4.09
C ASP A 66 7.33 -5.92 -4.96
N LEU A 67 8.30 -5.39 -5.72
CA LEU A 67 9.07 -6.20 -6.67
C LEU A 67 9.86 -7.32 -5.96
N GLY A 68 10.28 -7.07 -4.71
CA GLY A 68 10.94 -8.06 -3.85
C GLY A 68 10.07 -9.24 -3.41
N LEU A 69 8.76 -9.24 -3.70
CA LEU A 69 7.86 -10.38 -3.48
C LEU A 69 7.90 -11.39 -4.63
N THR A 70 8.39 -10.98 -5.80
CA THR A 70 8.43 -11.81 -7.02
C THR A 70 9.59 -12.80 -6.99
N GLU A 71 9.43 -13.94 -7.67
CA GLU A 71 10.47 -15.00 -7.72
C GLU A 71 11.81 -14.49 -8.26
N LYS A 72 11.77 -13.64 -9.30
CA LYS A 72 12.96 -13.09 -9.96
C LYS A 72 13.80 -12.21 -9.03
N TYR A 73 13.17 -11.50 -8.10
CA TYR A 73 13.83 -10.45 -7.30
C TYR A 73 13.86 -10.73 -5.78
N ARG A 74 13.25 -11.82 -5.29
CA ARG A 74 13.24 -12.20 -3.85
C ARG A 74 14.55 -12.81 -3.31
N ARG A 75 15.70 -12.48 -3.89
CA ARG A 75 17.00 -13.12 -3.61
C ARG A 75 17.53 -12.77 -2.22
N ASP A 76 17.96 -13.77 -1.45
CA ASP A 76 18.42 -13.57 -0.08
C ASP A 76 19.72 -12.75 0.02
N CYS A 77 20.67 -12.94 -0.90
CA CYS A 77 21.90 -12.15 -0.93
C CYS A 77 21.63 -10.65 -1.11
N GLN A 78 20.79 -10.30 -2.09
CA GLN A 78 20.43 -8.91 -2.34
C GLN A 78 19.66 -8.29 -1.17
N ARG A 79 18.77 -9.06 -0.52
CA ARG A 79 18.09 -8.61 0.70
C ARG A 79 19.09 -8.33 1.81
N ALA A 80 20.07 -9.21 2.03
CA ALA A 80 21.12 -9.02 3.02
C ALA A 80 21.92 -7.73 2.75
N ASP A 81 22.38 -7.53 1.51
CA ASP A 81 23.12 -6.33 1.08
C ASP A 81 22.32 -5.05 1.31
N ILE A 82 21.03 -5.04 0.92
CA ILE A 82 20.13 -3.89 1.13
C ILE A 82 19.95 -3.62 2.62
N THR A 83 19.72 -4.65 3.44
CA THR A 83 19.53 -4.46 4.89
C THR A 83 20.80 -4.07 5.63
N ALA A 84 21.98 -4.41 5.09
CA ALA A 84 23.26 -3.93 5.61
C ALA A 84 23.49 -2.44 5.25
N ALA A 85 23.16 -2.04 4.01
CA ALA A 85 23.27 -0.65 3.56
C ALA A 85 22.18 0.27 4.17
N HIS A 86 20.99 -0.27 4.42
CA HIS A 86 19.85 0.42 5.01
C HIS A 86 19.35 -0.34 6.24
N PRO A 87 20.06 -0.23 7.39
CA PRO A 87 19.65 -0.88 8.62
C PRO A 87 18.24 -0.46 9.03
N ARG A 88 17.45 -1.47 9.44
CA ARG A 88 16.05 -1.29 9.87
C ARG A 88 15.84 -1.85 11.28
N PRO A 89 16.50 -1.27 12.30
CA PRO A 89 16.35 -1.74 13.67
C PRO A 89 14.88 -1.66 14.08
N ASP A 90 14.40 -2.65 14.84
CA ASP A 90 13.04 -2.68 15.36
C ASP A 90 11.92 -2.57 14.30
N CYS A 91 12.23 -2.92 13.04
CA CYS A 91 11.31 -2.79 11.90
C CYS A 91 9.93 -3.40 12.16
N LYS A 92 9.85 -4.52 12.90
CA LYS A 92 8.59 -5.20 13.22
C LYS A 92 7.66 -4.35 14.10
N ASN A 93 8.19 -3.65 15.09
CA ASN A 93 7.36 -2.80 15.94
C ASN A 93 7.09 -1.46 15.25
N GLN A 94 8.08 -0.91 14.54
CA GLN A 94 7.90 0.33 13.79
C GLN A 94 6.86 0.22 12.68
N ILE A 95 6.79 -0.91 11.96
CA ILE A 95 5.74 -1.11 10.94
C ILE A 95 4.34 -1.23 11.56
N LEU A 96 4.22 -1.89 12.72
CA LEU A 96 2.95 -1.98 13.45
C LEU A 96 2.50 -0.61 13.98
N GLN A 97 3.44 0.18 14.49
CA GLN A 97 3.18 1.54 14.93
C GLN A 97 2.76 2.44 13.76
N ALA A 98 3.46 2.36 12.62
CA ALA A 98 3.11 3.12 11.42
C ALA A 98 1.70 2.77 10.91
N PHE A 99 1.33 1.49 10.94
CA PHE A 99 -0.05 1.08 10.65
C PHE A 99 -1.04 1.67 11.66
N THR A 100 -0.77 1.57 12.95
CA THR A 100 -1.62 2.12 14.00
C THR A 100 -1.86 3.61 13.81
N ASP A 101 -0.79 4.40 13.66
CA ASP A 101 -0.90 5.85 13.49
C ASP A 101 -1.62 6.24 12.19
N GLY A 102 -1.40 5.46 11.13
CA GLY A 102 -2.01 5.66 9.83
C GLY A 102 -3.52 5.44 9.79
N ILE A 103 -4.09 4.60 10.67
CA ILE A 103 -5.53 4.27 10.61
C ILE A 103 -6.33 4.49 11.90
N LYS A 104 -5.70 4.79 13.05
CA LYS A 104 -6.43 5.02 14.33
C LYS A 104 -7.45 6.16 14.29
N HIS A 105 -7.32 7.06 13.32
CA HIS A 105 -8.22 8.21 13.14
C HIS A 105 -9.37 7.93 12.16
N ARG A 106 -9.42 6.73 11.57
CA ARG A 106 -10.49 6.22 10.69
C ARG A 106 -10.72 4.71 10.93
N PRO A 107 -10.99 4.30 12.19
CA PRO A 107 -11.06 2.90 12.59
C PRO A 107 -12.11 2.08 11.81
N GLU A 108 -13.19 2.72 11.35
CA GLU A 108 -14.25 2.11 10.54
C GLU A 108 -13.74 1.55 9.20
N THR A 109 -12.63 2.07 8.68
CA THR A 109 -12.02 1.58 7.44
C THR A 109 -11.30 0.25 7.60
N THR A 110 -11.20 -0.27 8.83
CA THR A 110 -10.54 -1.54 9.12
C THR A 110 -11.45 -2.76 8.98
N PHE A 111 -12.76 -2.54 8.79
CA PHE A 111 -13.73 -3.62 8.60
C PHE A 111 -13.30 -4.56 7.47
N GLY A 112 -13.17 -5.86 7.78
CA GLY A 112 -12.82 -6.89 6.82
C GLY A 112 -11.33 -6.94 6.40
N ASN A 113 -10.42 -6.23 7.08
CA ASN A 113 -8.99 -6.29 6.78
C ASN A 113 -8.09 -6.44 8.02
N VAL A 114 -6.81 -6.73 7.76
CA VAL A 114 -5.79 -7.03 8.79
C VAL A 114 -5.45 -5.84 9.70
N LYS A 115 -5.96 -4.64 9.43
CA LYS A 115 -5.72 -3.48 10.32
C LYS A 115 -6.61 -3.48 11.55
N ALA A 116 -7.75 -4.17 11.51
CA ALA A 116 -8.57 -4.40 12.69
C ALA A 116 -7.75 -5.17 13.74
N ASP A 117 -7.06 -6.23 13.26
CA ASP A 117 -5.73 -6.70 13.68
C ASP A 117 -4.98 -5.83 14.72
N VAL A 118 -4.28 -4.89 14.09
CA VAL A 118 -3.39 -3.92 14.69
C VAL A 118 -4.12 -2.99 15.66
N LEU A 119 -5.32 -2.50 15.32
CA LEU A 119 -6.04 -1.54 16.16
C LEU A 119 -6.49 -2.13 17.48
N GLU A 120 -7.01 -3.36 17.49
CA GLU A 120 -7.43 -4.04 18.73
C GLU A 120 -6.27 -4.23 19.69
N HIS A 121 -5.06 -4.43 19.15
CA HIS A 121 -3.86 -4.55 19.96
C HIS A 121 -3.37 -3.22 20.54
N PHE A 122 -3.35 -2.14 19.73
CA PHE A 122 -2.64 -0.90 20.08
C PHE A 122 -3.54 0.28 20.49
N VAL A 123 -4.85 0.24 20.21
CA VAL A 123 -5.77 1.35 20.51
C VAL A 123 -6.73 0.95 21.63
N ARG A 124 -6.55 1.58 22.80
CA ARG A 124 -7.40 1.33 23.97
C ARG A 124 -8.86 1.63 23.66
N GLY A 125 -9.72 0.64 23.92
CA GLY A 125 -11.16 0.77 23.74
C GLY A 125 -11.63 0.61 22.29
N PHE A 126 -10.74 0.29 21.35
CA PHE A 126 -11.16 -0.18 20.05
C PHE A 126 -11.60 -1.65 20.15
N GLU A 127 -12.81 -1.93 19.67
CA GLU A 127 -13.36 -3.27 19.52
C GLU A 127 -13.67 -3.50 18.04
N ARG A 128 -13.31 -4.68 17.53
CA ARG A 128 -13.56 -5.03 16.13
C ARG A 128 -15.04 -5.32 15.91
N ASP A 129 -15.55 -4.86 14.78
CA ASP A 129 -16.89 -5.24 14.34
C ASP A 129 -17.00 -6.75 14.11
N ALA A 130 -18.02 -7.38 14.69
CA ALA A 130 -18.33 -8.78 14.49
C ALA A 130 -19.32 -8.95 13.34
N PHE A 131 -18.84 -9.35 12.16
CA PHE A 131 -19.68 -9.50 10.96
C PHE A 131 -20.87 -10.45 11.17
N VAL A 132 -20.68 -11.55 11.92
CA VAL A 132 -21.77 -12.49 12.25
C VAL A 132 -22.87 -11.80 13.06
N GLU A 133 -22.52 -10.96 14.02
CA GLU A 133 -23.49 -10.24 14.85
C GLU A 133 -24.20 -9.14 14.06
N ILE A 134 -23.50 -8.48 13.11
CA ILE A 134 -24.13 -7.54 12.16
C ILE A 134 -25.22 -8.23 11.33
N ILE A 135 -24.96 -9.46 10.85
CA ILE A 135 -25.96 -10.24 10.11
C ILE A 135 -27.16 -10.59 11.02
N ARG A 136 -26.90 -11.09 12.22
CA ARG A 136 -27.93 -11.50 13.18
C ARG A 136 -28.82 -10.36 13.67
N ALA A 137 -28.25 -9.15 13.77
CA ALA A 137 -28.95 -7.96 14.22
C ALA A 137 -29.66 -7.21 13.07
N ASN A 138 -29.65 -7.75 11.85
CA ASN A 138 -30.29 -7.10 10.71
C ASN A 138 -31.82 -7.19 10.78
N ASP A 139 -32.52 -6.14 10.33
CA ASP A 139 -33.99 -6.03 10.36
C ASP A 139 -34.72 -6.85 9.28
N TRP A 140 -34.01 -7.61 8.44
CA TRP A 140 -34.63 -8.46 7.42
C TRP A 140 -35.39 -9.61 8.08
N ALA A 141 -36.66 -9.78 7.69
CA ALA A 141 -37.50 -10.87 8.17
C ALA A 141 -37.00 -12.22 7.63
N GLU A 142 -36.97 -13.23 8.51
CA GLU A 142 -36.71 -14.65 8.18
C GLU A 142 -38.01 -15.41 7.87
#